data_AF-A0A255ESB9-F1
#
_entry.id   AF-A0A255ESB9-F1
#
_cell.length_a   1.000
_cell.length_b   1.000
_cell.length_c   1.000
_cell.angle_alpha   90.00
_cell.angle_beta   90.00
_cell.angle_gamma   90.00
#
_symmetry.space_group_name_H-M   'P 1'
#
loop_
_entity.id
_entity.type
_entity.pdbx_description
1 polymer ?
#
loop_
_entity_poly.entity_id
_entity_poly.type
_entity_poly.pdbx_seq_one_letter_code
_entity_poly.pdbx_strand_id
1 'polypeptide(L)'
;MSTNTPTDGWHTTQLWSEFLDLVPRILADQDPQTGRFGTEPFIVADQNVMYALAVAWAGEPAGVTNPFHHRDDILTAIVAAGDALLEVADSDGKFEFRKKDNSTWGWIHMPWTYSRWIRAWGLVRDAMPAERREAWDAALIRAVEGIIATELQGRIHNIPAHHAMAVFRASQVLDRPDWAQVAVDFLHRVTDAQQSGGYWSEHQGPVVAYNLVYVDALGSYYAMSGDPDVLPALQAAAEFHANLTYPDGTLVETVDERNLYRHAPAQSSVGFTFSELGRGLLAWLQRFGPTKEVAGSPAARADALAVLIGQGASGPIEQPAALLPHHSFLASDGMARVERAEPWFVVLSAYLY
;
A
#
# COMPACT_ATOMS: atom_id res chain seq x y z
N MET A 1 21.72 -22.71 -5.82
CA MET A 1 21.68 -21.29 -5.40
C MET A 1 21.90 -21.26 -3.90
N SER A 2 22.88 -20.50 -3.41
CA SER A 2 23.22 -20.46 -1.98
C SER A 2 22.06 -19.93 -1.15
N THR A 3 21.53 -20.76 -0.26
CA THR A 3 20.41 -20.47 0.65
C THR A 3 20.89 -19.59 1.81
N ASN A 4 21.15 -18.31 1.56
CA ASN A 4 21.28 -17.33 2.65
C ASN A 4 19.89 -16.99 3.18
N THR A 5 19.32 -17.86 4.00
CA THR A 5 18.16 -17.54 4.85
C THR A 5 18.54 -16.33 5.71
N PRO A 6 17.79 -15.22 5.69
CA PRO A 6 18.14 -14.05 6.48
C PRO A 6 17.92 -14.45 7.94
N THR A 7 18.98 -14.52 8.74
CA THR A 7 18.88 -14.89 10.16
C THR A 7 18.66 -13.67 11.07
N ASP A 8 18.76 -12.46 10.52
CA ASP A 8 19.05 -11.26 11.31
C ASP A 8 17.82 -10.36 11.56
N GLY A 9 16.62 -10.87 11.27
CA GLY A 9 15.36 -10.14 11.40
C GLY A 9 15.07 -9.19 10.22
N TRP A 10 13.95 -8.48 10.32
CA TRP A 10 13.51 -7.47 9.35
C TRP A 10 13.72 -6.08 9.93
N HIS A 11 14.41 -5.21 9.19
CA HIS A 11 14.70 -3.85 9.63
C HIS A 11 14.37 -2.84 8.53
N THR A 12 13.49 -1.89 8.83
CA THR A 12 13.09 -0.84 7.86
C THR A 12 14.25 0.10 7.53
N THR A 13 15.23 0.25 8.42
CA THR A 13 16.45 1.04 8.20
C THR A 13 17.26 0.56 6.99
N GLN A 14 17.22 -0.74 6.70
CA GLN A 14 17.94 -1.35 5.57
C GLN A 14 17.37 -0.93 4.21
N LEU A 15 16.12 -0.45 4.18
CA LEU A 15 15.43 -0.04 2.95
C LEU A 15 15.84 1.35 2.47
N TRP A 16 16.41 2.18 3.34
CA TRP A 16 16.70 3.59 3.03
C TRP A 16 17.70 3.78 1.91
N SER A 17 18.76 2.97 1.84
CA SER A 17 19.76 3.13 0.78
C SER A 17 19.15 2.93 -0.61
N GLU A 18 18.40 1.84 -0.80
CA GLU A 18 17.71 1.57 -2.07
C GLU A 18 16.68 2.66 -2.37
N PHE A 19 15.91 3.06 -1.37
CA PHE A 19 14.90 4.10 -1.51
C PHE A 19 15.48 5.44 -1.97
N LEU A 20 16.57 5.90 -1.35
CA LEU A 20 17.23 7.16 -1.70
C LEU A 20 17.86 7.10 -3.10
N ASP A 21 18.35 5.94 -3.54
CA ASP A 21 18.88 5.74 -4.90
C ASP A 21 17.81 5.88 -6.00
N LEU A 22 16.53 5.72 -5.66
CA LEU A 22 15.40 5.87 -6.59
C LEU A 22 14.97 7.34 -6.77
N VAL A 23 15.21 8.21 -5.80
CA VAL A 23 14.74 9.60 -5.79
C VAL A 23 15.19 10.38 -7.05
N PRO A 24 16.46 10.35 -7.48
CA PRO A 24 16.88 11.05 -8.71
C PRO A 24 16.15 10.55 -9.96
N ARG A 25 15.79 9.27 -10.02
CA ARG A 25 15.09 8.69 -11.18
C ARG A 25 13.65 9.15 -11.24
N ILE A 26 12.99 9.24 -10.09
CA ILE A 26 11.63 9.79 -9.99
C ILE A 26 11.61 11.24 -10.46
N LEU A 27 12.54 12.06 -9.98
CA LEU A 27 12.61 13.48 -10.36
C LEU A 27 12.86 13.68 -11.85
N ALA A 28 13.67 12.80 -12.46
CA ALA A 28 13.92 12.84 -13.91
C ALA A 28 12.67 12.56 -14.76
N ASP A 29 11.67 11.86 -14.19
CA ASP A 29 10.40 11.52 -14.85
C ASP A 29 9.33 12.62 -14.69
N GLN A 30 9.59 13.69 -13.93
CA GLN A 30 8.64 14.80 -13.78
C GLN A 30 8.70 15.74 -14.99
N ASP A 31 7.53 16.05 -15.56
CA ASP A 31 7.40 17.15 -16.51
C ASP A 31 7.58 18.49 -15.78
N PRO A 32 8.61 19.29 -16.11
CA PRO A 32 8.92 20.54 -15.42
C PRO A 32 7.91 21.67 -15.67
N GLN A 33 7.06 21.56 -16.70
CA GLN A 33 6.03 22.55 -17.02
C GLN A 33 4.72 22.26 -16.29
N THR A 34 4.34 20.98 -16.22
CA THR A 34 3.04 20.58 -15.67
C THR A 34 3.11 19.99 -14.27
N GLY A 35 4.31 19.67 -13.78
CA GLY A 35 4.50 18.98 -12.50
C GLY A 35 4.10 17.50 -12.52
N ARG A 36 3.62 16.99 -13.65
CA ARG A 36 3.08 15.62 -13.80
C ARG A 36 4.21 14.62 -13.92
N PHE A 37 4.12 13.56 -13.13
CA PHE A 37 4.85 12.31 -13.37
C PHE A 37 4.16 11.40 -14.38
N GLY A 38 4.90 10.41 -14.88
CA GLY A 38 4.41 9.32 -15.71
C GLY A 38 4.38 9.65 -17.21
N THR A 39 3.86 8.73 -18.01
CA THR A 39 3.72 8.91 -19.46
C THR A 39 2.30 9.28 -19.85
N GLU A 40 2.08 9.81 -21.05
CA GLU A 40 0.72 9.95 -21.56
C GLU A 40 0.03 8.57 -21.77
N PRO A 41 -1.31 8.47 -21.59
CA PRO A 41 -2.17 9.52 -21.05
C PRO A 41 -1.91 9.75 -19.56
N PHE A 42 -1.97 11.02 -19.12
CA PHE A 42 -1.94 11.36 -17.70
C PHE A 42 -3.03 10.61 -16.92
N ILE A 43 -2.64 9.97 -15.81
CA ILE A 43 -3.55 9.39 -14.82
C ILE A 43 -3.14 9.86 -13.43
N VAL A 44 -4.11 10.12 -12.55
CA VAL A 44 -3.81 10.68 -11.22
C VAL A 44 -2.99 9.75 -10.33
N ALA A 45 -3.01 8.44 -10.61
CA ALA A 45 -2.15 7.47 -9.94
C ALA A 45 -0.64 7.68 -10.21
N ASP A 46 -0.27 8.35 -11.31
CA ASP A 46 1.13 8.69 -11.56
C ASP A 46 1.68 9.62 -10.47
N GLN A 47 0.81 10.42 -9.85
CA GLN A 47 1.21 11.38 -8.82
C GLN A 47 1.40 10.72 -7.44
N ASN A 48 1.08 9.43 -7.27
CA ASN A 48 1.27 8.73 -5.99
C ASN A 48 2.72 8.85 -5.47
N VAL A 49 3.68 8.93 -6.40
CA VAL A 49 5.12 9.07 -6.08
C VAL A 49 5.45 10.34 -5.27
N MET A 50 4.55 11.33 -5.20
CA MET A 50 4.72 12.50 -4.32
C MET A 50 4.95 12.09 -2.86
N TYR A 51 4.32 11.00 -2.40
CA TYR A 51 4.51 10.53 -1.03
C TYR A 51 5.93 9.99 -0.81
N ALA A 52 6.49 9.29 -1.80
CA ALA A 52 7.89 8.87 -1.75
C ALA A 52 8.83 10.08 -1.69
N LEU A 53 8.61 11.10 -2.51
CA LEU A 53 9.42 12.32 -2.43
C LEU A 53 9.27 13.02 -1.07
N ALA A 54 8.07 13.06 -0.50
CA ALA A 54 7.84 13.64 0.83
C ALA A 54 8.56 12.86 1.95
N VAL A 55 8.60 11.53 1.90
CA VAL A 55 9.37 10.71 2.84
C VAL A 55 10.88 10.97 2.68
N ALA A 56 11.37 11.11 1.46
CA ALA A 56 12.77 11.47 1.21
C ALA A 56 13.09 12.91 1.67
N TRP A 57 12.14 13.84 1.57
CA TRP A 57 12.32 15.22 2.02
C TRP A 57 12.34 15.35 3.54
N ALA A 58 11.45 14.66 4.25
CA ALA A 58 11.28 14.77 5.71
C ALA A 58 12.13 13.79 6.53
N GLY A 59 12.62 12.70 5.90
CA GLY A 59 13.22 11.59 6.63
C GLY A 59 14.63 11.85 7.15
N GLU A 60 14.91 11.43 8.39
CA GLU A 60 16.26 11.42 8.96
C GLU A 60 16.57 10.03 9.56
N PRO A 61 16.85 9.01 8.72
CA PRO A 61 17.13 7.66 9.20
C PRO A 61 18.41 7.57 10.03
N ALA A 62 18.33 6.86 11.15
CA ALA A 62 19.51 6.55 11.96
C ALA A 62 20.54 5.75 11.14
N GLY A 63 21.78 6.26 11.07
CA GLY A 63 22.89 5.57 10.42
C GLY A 63 22.90 5.61 8.88
N VAL A 64 21.99 6.35 8.24
CA VAL A 64 21.98 6.57 6.79
C VAL A 64 21.94 8.06 6.49
N THR A 65 22.89 8.56 5.69
CA THR A 65 22.88 9.96 5.26
C THR A 65 21.80 10.16 4.20
N ASN A 66 20.79 10.98 4.48
CA ASN A 66 19.78 11.37 3.50
C ASN A 66 20.18 12.69 2.81
N PRO A 67 20.59 12.67 1.52
CA PRO A 67 20.99 13.88 0.80
C PRO A 67 19.80 14.74 0.32
N PHE A 68 18.56 14.28 0.52
CA PHE A 68 17.33 14.96 0.10
C PHE A 68 16.61 15.67 1.25
N HIS A 69 17.10 15.50 2.48
CA HIS A 69 16.51 16.07 3.67
C HIS A 69 16.38 17.60 3.55
N HIS A 70 15.14 18.10 3.62
CA HIS A 70 14.76 19.51 3.51
C HIS A 70 15.30 20.26 2.28
N ARG A 71 15.52 19.57 1.17
CA ARG A 71 15.96 20.21 -0.09
C ARG A 71 14.80 20.91 -0.80
N ASP A 72 15.04 22.16 -1.22
CA ASP A 72 14.05 23.01 -1.88
C ASP A 72 13.56 22.45 -3.22
N ASP A 73 14.45 21.81 -3.99
CA ASP A 73 14.07 21.22 -5.29
C ASP A 73 13.15 20.02 -5.13
N ILE A 74 13.32 19.24 -4.06
CA ILE A 74 12.43 18.14 -3.72
C ILE A 74 11.07 18.67 -3.26
N LEU A 75 11.04 19.69 -2.40
CA LEU A 75 9.80 20.34 -1.98
C LEU A 75 9.04 20.91 -3.18
N THR A 76 9.74 21.57 -4.09
CA THR A 76 9.16 22.12 -5.32
C THR A 76 8.51 21.02 -6.17
N ALA A 77 9.19 19.88 -6.35
CA ALA A 77 8.65 18.74 -7.07
C ALA A 77 7.39 18.16 -6.42
N ILE A 78 7.36 18.05 -5.09
CA ILE A 78 6.19 17.57 -4.32
C ILE A 78 4.99 18.51 -4.51
N VAL A 79 5.21 19.82 -4.39
CA VAL A 79 4.15 20.83 -4.55
C VAL A 79 3.61 20.81 -5.98
N ALA A 80 4.47 20.72 -6.98
CA ALA A 80 4.05 20.64 -8.38
C ALA A 80 3.20 19.38 -8.67
N ALA A 81 3.51 18.25 -8.01
CA ALA A 81 2.77 17.00 -8.17
C ALA A 81 1.32 17.09 -7.67
N GLY A 82 1.09 17.71 -6.51
CA GLY A 82 -0.26 17.92 -6.00
C GLY A 82 -0.99 19.08 -6.68
N ASP A 83 -0.28 20.10 -7.17
CA ASP A 83 -0.87 21.13 -8.03
C ASP A 83 -1.41 20.52 -9.34
N ALA A 84 -0.72 19.54 -9.92
CA ALA A 84 -1.22 18.79 -11.07
C ALA A 84 -2.53 18.02 -10.75
N LEU A 85 -2.76 17.61 -9.49
CA LEU A 85 -4.04 17.03 -9.08
C LEU A 85 -5.13 18.10 -8.96
N LEU A 86 -4.82 19.28 -8.41
CA LEU A 86 -5.77 20.39 -8.33
C LEU A 86 -6.32 20.78 -9.69
N GLU A 87 -5.48 20.78 -10.73
CA GLU A 87 -5.88 21.13 -12.10
C GLU A 87 -6.94 20.21 -12.70
N VAL A 88 -6.96 18.93 -12.30
CA VAL A 88 -7.79 17.91 -12.93
C VAL A 88 -8.93 17.41 -12.06
N ALA A 89 -8.97 17.82 -10.78
CA ALA A 89 -10.08 17.54 -9.89
C ALA A 89 -11.35 18.24 -10.38
N ASP A 90 -12.50 17.57 -10.29
CA ASP A 90 -13.78 18.22 -10.52
C ASP A 90 -14.20 19.11 -9.33
N SER A 91 -15.40 19.68 -9.42
CA SER A 91 -15.96 20.54 -8.36
C SER A 91 -16.16 19.81 -7.04
N ASP A 92 -16.26 18.49 -7.04
CA ASP A 92 -16.48 17.66 -5.84
C ASP A 92 -15.15 17.10 -5.29
N GLY A 93 -14.02 17.36 -5.95
CA GLY A 93 -12.75 16.75 -5.60
C GLY A 93 -12.62 15.30 -6.09
N LYS A 94 -13.35 14.91 -7.14
CA LYS A 94 -13.17 13.62 -7.80
C LYS A 94 -12.23 13.75 -8.98
N PHE A 95 -11.69 12.62 -9.39
CA PHE A 95 -10.90 12.49 -10.61
C PHE A 95 -11.59 11.51 -11.54
N GLU A 96 -11.47 11.74 -12.85
CA GLU A 96 -11.82 10.70 -13.80
C GLU A 96 -10.86 9.51 -13.61
N PHE A 97 -11.41 8.35 -13.25
CA PHE A 97 -10.64 7.12 -13.23
C PHE A 97 -10.29 6.78 -14.67
N ARG A 98 -9.03 7.01 -15.04
CA ARG A 98 -8.48 6.70 -16.37
C ARG A 98 -7.33 5.71 -16.23
N LYS A 99 -7.25 4.77 -17.16
CA LYS A 99 -6.10 3.87 -17.32
C LYS A 99 -5.20 4.30 -18.47
N LYS A 100 -3.99 3.76 -18.53
CA LYS A 100 -3.01 4.05 -19.59
C LYS A 100 -3.47 3.64 -21.00
N ASP A 101 -4.47 2.79 -21.11
CA ASP A 101 -5.12 2.42 -22.39
C ASP A 101 -6.27 3.37 -22.79
N ASN A 102 -6.44 4.51 -22.10
CA ASN A 102 -7.54 5.47 -22.22
C ASN A 102 -8.92 4.96 -21.78
N SER A 103 -9.05 3.73 -21.25
CA SER A 103 -10.33 3.30 -20.67
C SER A 103 -10.64 4.10 -19.40
N THR A 104 -11.93 4.45 -19.21
CA THR A 104 -12.40 5.22 -18.06
C THR A 104 -13.55 4.55 -17.32
N TRP A 105 -13.59 4.73 -16.00
CA TRP A 105 -14.60 4.13 -15.11
C TRP A 105 -15.48 5.19 -14.43
N GLY A 106 -15.43 6.44 -14.91
CA GLY A 106 -16.15 7.57 -14.35
C GLY A 106 -15.38 8.31 -13.25
N TRP A 107 -16.06 9.28 -12.65
CA TRP A 107 -15.49 10.16 -11.63
C TRP A 107 -15.55 9.52 -10.24
N ILE A 108 -14.40 9.42 -9.58
CA ILE A 108 -14.30 8.84 -8.24
C ILE A 108 -13.36 9.66 -7.35
N HIS A 109 -13.51 9.52 -6.04
CA HIS A 109 -12.44 9.87 -5.12
C HIS A 109 -11.36 8.79 -5.24
N MET A 110 -10.21 9.08 -5.87
CA MET A 110 -9.18 8.04 -6.07
C MET A 110 -8.51 7.67 -4.75
N PRO A 111 -8.69 6.45 -4.21
CA PRO A 111 -8.28 6.11 -2.84
C PRO A 111 -6.77 6.19 -2.64
N TRP A 112 -6.00 5.59 -3.56
CA TRP A 112 -4.54 5.57 -3.48
C TRP A 112 -3.98 6.99 -3.61
N THR A 113 -4.40 7.75 -4.62
CA THR A 113 -3.95 9.13 -4.82
C THR A 113 -4.23 10.01 -3.61
N TYR A 114 -5.45 9.98 -3.07
CA TYR A 114 -5.77 10.75 -1.86
C TYR A 114 -4.94 10.33 -0.65
N SER A 115 -4.76 9.03 -0.43
CA SER A 115 -3.95 8.57 0.70
C SER A 115 -2.49 9.05 0.62
N ARG A 116 -1.88 9.04 -0.57
CA ARG A 116 -0.51 9.53 -0.78
C ARG A 116 -0.46 11.05 -0.62
N TRP A 117 -1.45 11.76 -1.17
CA TRP A 117 -1.52 13.21 -1.08
C TRP A 117 -1.69 13.71 0.35
N ILE A 118 -2.61 13.13 1.12
CA ILE A 118 -2.84 13.46 2.54
C ILE A 118 -1.61 13.14 3.40
N ARG A 119 -0.92 12.03 3.14
CA ARG A 119 0.28 11.67 3.88
C ARG A 119 1.45 12.58 3.54
N ALA A 120 1.64 12.93 2.25
CA ALA A 120 2.63 13.89 1.81
C ALA A 120 2.36 15.27 2.43
N TRP A 121 1.11 15.73 2.42
CA TRP A 121 0.67 16.96 3.07
C TRP A 121 1.13 17.04 4.52
N GLY A 122 0.87 16.00 5.31
CA GLY A 122 1.28 15.95 6.71
C GLY A 122 2.79 15.98 6.94
N LEU A 123 3.62 15.76 5.92
CA LEU A 123 5.07 15.85 6.00
C LEU A 123 5.59 17.22 5.56
N VAL A 124 4.97 17.87 4.58
CA VAL A 124 5.54 19.08 3.94
C VAL A 124 4.80 20.38 4.19
N ARG A 125 3.57 20.36 4.72
CA ARG A 125 2.67 21.52 4.81
C ARG A 125 3.29 22.77 5.44
N ASP A 126 4.17 22.60 6.42
CA ASP A 126 4.76 23.72 7.16
C ASP A 126 5.86 24.44 6.38
N ALA A 127 6.46 23.77 5.39
CA ALA A 127 7.46 24.34 4.50
C ALA A 127 6.88 24.88 3.19
N MET A 128 5.60 24.60 2.90
CA MET A 128 4.97 25.03 1.65
C MET A 128 4.70 26.55 1.61
N PRO A 129 4.72 27.16 0.41
CA PRO A 129 4.20 28.51 0.21
C PRO A 129 2.74 28.62 0.68
N ALA A 130 2.40 29.71 1.38
CA ALA A 130 1.10 29.87 2.03
C ALA A 130 -0.10 29.68 1.07
N GLU A 131 -0.04 30.28 -0.12
CA GLU A 131 -1.09 30.16 -1.14
C GLU A 131 -1.30 28.69 -1.58
N ARG A 132 -0.21 27.96 -1.80
CA ARG A 132 -0.27 26.54 -2.21
C ARG A 132 -0.78 25.67 -1.07
N ARG A 133 -0.38 25.97 0.16
CA ARG A 133 -0.90 25.31 1.35
C ARG A 133 -2.41 25.51 1.48
N GLU A 134 -2.90 26.74 1.38
CA GLU A 134 -4.34 27.03 1.47
C GLU A 134 -5.15 26.32 0.37
N ALA A 135 -4.61 26.24 -0.85
CA ALA A 135 -5.24 25.51 -1.95
C ALA A 135 -5.34 23.99 -1.68
N TRP A 136 -4.27 23.39 -1.18
CA TRP A 136 -4.24 21.97 -0.83
C TRP A 136 -5.17 21.67 0.35
N ASP A 137 -5.16 22.49 1.40
CA ASP A 137 -6.08 22.35 2.54
C ASP A 137 -7.54 22.32 2.06
N ALA A 138 -7.93 23.30 1.24
CA ALA A 138 -9.30 23.40 0.73
C ALA A 138 -9.70 22.19 -0.13
N ALA A 139 -8.80 21.69 -0.98
CA ALA A 139 -9.05 20.54 -1.84
C ALA A 139 -9.14 19.23 -1.06
N LEU A 140 -8.20 18.99 -0.13
CA LEU A 140 -8.18 17.80 0.70
C LEU A 140 -9.40 17.75 1.63
N ILE A 141 -9.79 18.87 2.23
CA ILE A 141 -11.01 18.96 3.05
C ILE A 141 -12.23 18.56 2.23
N ARG A 142 -12.40 19.16 1.04
CA ARG A 142 -13.54 18.87 0.16
C ARG A 142 -13.61 17.39 -0.20
N ALA A 143 -12.49 16.81 -0.61
CA ALA A 143 -12.44 15.41 -1.01
C ALA A 143 -12.75 14.47 0.17
N VAL A 144 -12.22 14.75 1.36
CA VAL A 144 -12.45 13.93 2.55
C VAL A 144 -13.91 14.00 3.00
N GLU A 145 -14.52 15.18 2.97
CA GLU A 145 -15.95 15.34 3.26
C GLU A 145 -16.82 14.57 2.25
N GLY A 146 -16.45 14.61 0.96
CA GLY A 146 -17.07 13.78 -0.09
C GLY A 146 -16.94 12.28 0.19
N ILE A 147 -15.74 11.81 0.51
CA ILE A 147 -15.46 10.40 0.84
C ILE A 147 -16.30 9.93 2.04
N ILE A 148 -16.38 10.74 3.10
CA ILE A 148 -17.19 10.42 4.29
C ILE A 148 -18.67 10.35 3.92
N ALA A 149 -19.17 11.30 3.12
CA ALA A 149 -20.56 11.37 2.72
C ALA A 149 -20.99 10.27 1.74
N THR A 150 -20.06 9.67 0.99
CA THR A 150 -20.36 8.66 -0.03
C THR A 150 -19.71 7.31 0.26
N GLU A 151 -18.40 7.21 0.15
CA GLU A 151 -17.66 5.94 0.11
C GLU A 151 -17.77 5.16 1.42
N LEU A 152 -17.77 5.87 2.56
CA LEU A 152 -17.84 5.25 3.89
C LEU A 152 -19.28 4.95 4.35
N GLN A 153 -20.29 5.34 3.58
CA GLN A 153 -21.69 4.97 3.83
C GLN A 153 -22.05 3.59 3.25
N GLY A 154 -21.16 3.02 2.44
CA GLY A 154 -21.42 1.82 1.67
C GLY A 154 -21.11 0.50 2.37
N ARG A 155 -21.00 -0.54 1.54
CA ARG A 155 -20.60 -1.89 1.92
C ARG A 155 -19.11 -1.96 2.24
N ILE A 156 -18.71 -2.97 3.00
CA ILE A 156 -17.30 -3.31 3.21
C ILE A 156 -16.72 -3.80 1.89
N HIS A 157 -15.66 -3.14 1.44
CA HIS A 157 -14.94 -3.44 0.20
C HIS A 157 -13.55 -2.77 0.25
N ASN A 158 -12.64 -3.19 -0.64
CA ASN A 158 -11.24 -2.77 -0.58
C ASN A 158 -11.04 -1.24 -0.75
N ILE A 159 -11.78 -0.61 -1.67
CA ILE A 159 -11.70 0.84 -1.94
C ILE A 159 -12.16 1.65 -0.71
N PRO A 160 -13.38 1.45 -0.15
CA PRO A 160 -13.79 2.09 1.10
C PRO A 160 -12.86 1.83 2.29
N ALA A 161 -12.29 0.63 2.42
CA ALA A 161 -11.31 0.36 3.49
C ALA A 161 -10.07 1.25 3.36
N HIS A 162 -9.54 1.40 2.15
CA HIS A 162 -8.41 2.29 1.88
C HIS A 162 -8.78 3.76 2.07
N HIS A 163 -10.01 4.16 1.72
CA HIS A 163 -10.53 5.49 2.03
C HIS A 163 -10.60 5.75 3.54
N ALA A 164 -11.10 4.81 4.33
CA ALA A 164 -11.20 4.97 5.78
C ALA A 164 -9.81 5.21 6.41
N MET A 165 -8.79 4.46 5.97
CA MET A 165 -7.40 4.72 6.40
C MET A 165 -6.94 6.14 6.03
N ALA A 166 -7.24 6.60 4.80
CA ALA A 166 -6.89 7.96 4.38
C ALA A 166 -7.63 9.03 5.18
N VAL A 167 -8.91 8.82 5.51
CA VAL A 167 -9.73 9.71 6.35
C VAL A 167 -9.18 9.78 7.77
N PHE A 168 -8.74 8.65 8.34
CA PHE A 168 -8.06 8.66 9.65
C PHE A 168 -6.76 9.46 9.62
N ARG A 169 -5.97 9.36 8.55
CA ARG A 169 -4.79 10.23 8.43
C ARG A 169 -5.19 11.69 8.26
N ALA A 170 -6.21 11.97 7.45
CA ALA A 170 -6.71 13.31 7.22
C ALA A 170 -7.18 13.99 8.51
N SER A 171 -7.86 13.25 9.39
CA SER A 171 -8.32 13.78 10.69
C SER A 171 -7.16 14.30 11.55
N GLN A 172 -5.97 13.68 11.44
CA GLN A 172 -4.76 14.11 12.14
C GLN A 172 -4.10 15.33 11.49
N VAL A 173 -4.00 15.36 10.16
CA VAL A 173 -3.21 16.39 9.44
C VAL A 173 -4.03 17.60 8.99
N LEU A 174 -5.35 17.56 9.16
CA LEU A 174 -6.27 18.68 8.91
C LEU A 174 -6.99 19.12 10.20
N ASP A 175 -6.57 18.60 11.36
CA ASP A 175 -7.12 18.94 12.68
C ASP A 175 -8.66 18.76 12.76
N ARG A 176 -9.15 17.63 12.24
CA ARG A 176 -10.58 17.25 12.17
C ARG A 176 -10.86 15.97 12.96
N PRO A 177 -10.83 16.01 14.31
CA PRO A 177 -10.99 14.82 15.14
C PRO A 177 -12.37 14.14 14.97
N ASP A 178 -13.38 14.86 14.51
CA ASP A 178 -14.71 14.33 14.16
C ASP A 178 -14.64 13.26 13.05
N TRP A 179 -13.68 13.38 12.12
CA TRP A 179 -13.48 12.41 11.05
C TRP A 179 -12.81 11.12 11.52
N ALA A 180 -12.04 11.18 12.60
CA ALA A 180 -11.31 10.03 13.13
C ALA A 180 -12.29 8.91 13.50
N GLN A 181 -13.36 9.23 14.24
CA GLN A 181 -14.32 8.24 14.69
C GLN A 181 -15.01 7.53 13.51
N VAL A 182 -15.40 8.28 12.47
CA VAL A 182 -16.01 7.70 11.26
C VAL A 182 -15.08 6.68 10.59
N ALA A 183 -13.79 7.01 10.50
CA ALA A 183 -12.80 6.10 9.93
C ALA A 183 -12.57 4.87 10.79
N VAL A 184 -12.45 5.03 12.11
CA VAL A 184 -12.27 3.93 13.07
C VAL A 184 -13.44 2.97 13.00
N ASP A 185 -14.67 3.47 13.10
CA ASP A 185 -15.88 2.65 13.04
C ASP A 185 -15.96 1.84 11.73
N PHE A 186 -15.55 2.44 10.60
CA PHE A 186 -15.51 1.73 9.33
C PHE A 186 -14.42 0.65 9.31
N LEU A 187 -13.22 0.94 9.79
CA LEU A 187 -12.10 -0.01 9.82
C LEU A 187 -12.34 -1.18 10.77
N HIS A 188 -13.04 -0.96 11.90
CA HIS A 188 -13.49 -2.05 12.77
C HIS A 188 -14.48 -2.96 12.06
N ARG A 189 -15.44 -2.39 11.31
CA ARG A 189 -16.33 -3.21 10.46
C ARG A 189 -15.57 -3.97 9.36
N VAL A 190 -14.46 -3.42 8.86
CA VAL A 190 -13.57 -4.14 7.91
C VAL A 190 -12.93 -5.33 8.62
N THR A 191 -12.38 -5.15 9.82
CA THR A 191 -11.83 -6.23 10.66
C THR A 191 -12.87 -7.32 10.92
N ASP A 192 -14.09 -6.94 11.34
CA ASP A 192 -15.18 -7.88 11.62
C ASP A 192 -15.65 -8.67 10.39
N ALA A 193 -15.45 -8.13 9.19
CA ALA A 193 -15.81 -8.79 7.93
C ALA A 193 -14.75 -9.80 7.44
N GLN A 194 -13.58 -9.87 8.09
CA GLN A 194 -12.56 -10.85 7.71
C GLN A 194 -13.07 -12.27 7.99
N GLN A 195 -12.89 -13.16 7.01
CA GLN A 195 -13.22 -14.57 7.17
C GLN A 195 -12.22 -15.25 8.10
N SER A 196 -12.62 -16.35 8.73
CA SER A 196 -11.77 -17.11 9.65
C SER A 196 -10.46 -17.60 9.04
N GLY A 197 -10.36 -17.62 7.70
CA GLY A 197 -9.15 -17.96 6.96
C GLY A 197 -8.12 -16.84 6.85
N GLY A 198 -8.37 -15.66 7.44
CA GLY A 198 -7.46 -14.51 7.33
C GLY A 198 -7.59 -13.74 6.02
N TYR A 199 -8.68 -13.94 5.29
CA TYR A 199 -8.94 -13.26 4.02
C TYR A 199 -10.24 -12.48 4.05
N TRP A 200 -10.36 -11.49 3.16
CA TRP A 200 -11.65 -10.87 2.83
C TRP A 200 -12.24 -11.49 1.57
N SER A 201 -13.57 -11.56 1.51
CA SER A 201 -14.32 -11.97 0.33
C SER A 201 -15.07 -10.78 -0.24
N GLU A 202 -15.18 -10.70 -1.56
CA GLU A 202 -16.02 -9.70 -2.24
C GLU A 202 -17.28 -10.34 -2.84
N HIS A 203 -17.29 -11.67 -3.01
CA HIS A 203 -18.41 -12.49 -3.44
C HIS A 203 -18.56 -13.79 -2.62
N GLN A 204 -17.81 -14.86 -2.93
CA GLN A 204 -18.00 -16.20 -2.36
C GLN A 204 -16.71 -16.90 -1.87
N GLY A 205 -15.54 -16.38 -2.20
CA GLY A 205 -14.25 -16.92 -1.75
C GLY A 205 -13.20 -15.82 -1.55
N PRO A 206 -11.93 -16.21 -1.40
CA PRO A 206 -10.85 -15.27 -1.16
C PRO A 206 -10.60 -14.35 -2.34
N VAL A 207 -10.34 -13.07 -2.07
CA VAL A 207 -9.73 -12.17 -3.06
C VAL A 207 -8.23 -12.05 -2.81
N VAL A 208 -7.43 -13.06 -3.12
CA VAL A 208 -6.00 -13.15 -2.73
C VAL A 208 -5.23 -11.87 -3.04
N ALA A 209 -5.28 -11.35 -4.26
CA ALA A 209 -4.56 -10.11 -4.60
C ALA A 209 -5.17 -8.85 -3.96
N TYR A 210 -6.50 -8.71 -3.92
CA TYR A 210 -7.14 -7.56 -3.28
C TYR A 210 -7.08 -7.63 -1.75
N ASN A 211 -6.81 -8.78 -1.15
CA ASN A 211 -6.55 -8.97 0.27
C ASN A 211 -5.42 -8.02 0.71
N LEU A 212 -4.40 -7.85 -0.13
CA LEU A 212 -3.30 -6.91 0.11
C LEU A 212 -3.75 -5.45 0.25
N VAL A 213 -4.85 -5.04 -0.38
CA VAL A 213 -5.40 -3.68 -0.24
C VAL A 213 -6.00 -3.48 1.16
N TYR A 214 -6.69 -4.50 1.70
CA TYR A 214 -7.17 -4.46 3.08
C TYR A 214 -6.01 -4.49 4.08
N VAL A 215 -5.01 -5.33 3.84
CA VAL A 215 -3.80 -5.41 4.69
C VAL A 215 -3.02 -4.10 4.68
N ASP A 216 -2.91 -3.42 3.54
CA ASP A 216 -2.27 -2.10 3.45
C ASP A 216 -3.08 -1.05 4.23
N ALA A 217 -4.40 -1.01 4.05
CA ALA A 217 -5.26 -0.06 4.76
C ALA A 217 -5.21 -0.26 6.29
N LEU A 218 -5.41 -1.48 6.78
CA LEU A 218 -5.36 -1.80 8.20
C LEU A 218 -3.95 -1.66 8.77
N GLY A 219 -2.92 -2.04 8.01
CA GLY A 219 -1.53 -1.92 8.42
C GLY A 219 -1.08 -0.48 8.58
N SER A 220 -1.39 0.37 7.58
CA SER A 220 -1.15 1.81 7.67
C SER A 220 -1.93 2.44 8.80
N TYR A 221 -3.20 2.05 9.01
CA TYR A 221 -4.00 2.52 10.13
C TYR A 221 -3.38 2.14 11.48
N TYR A 222 -2.99 0.87 11.66
CA TYR A 222 -2.34 0.39 12.87
C TYR A 222 -1.06 1.18 13.17
N ALA A 223 -0.22 1.41 12.15
CA ALA A 223 1.00 2.20 12.30
C ALA A 223 0.76 3.63 12.81
N MET A 224 -0.37 4.25 12.44
CA MET A 224 -0.71 5.62 12.81
C MET A 224 -1.49 5.74 14.13
N SER A 225 -2.23 4.70 14.51
CA SER A 225 -3.16 4.70 15.65
C SER A 225 -2.65 3.93 16.86
N GLY A 226 -1.87 2.87 16.63
CA GLY A 226 -1.55 1.87 17.64
C GLY A 226 -2.76 1.04 18.10
N ASP A 227 -3.86 1.03 17.35
CA ASP A 227 -5.10 0.35 17.73
C ASP A 227 -4.91 -1.18 17.79
N PRO A 228 -4.89 -1.80 18.97
CA PRO A 228 -4.64 -3.23 19.09
C PRO A 228 -5.75 -4.09 18.47
N ASP A 229 -6.96 -3.55 18.26
CA ASP A 229 -8.12 -4.32 17.83
C ASP A 229 -8.00 -4.80 16.37
N VAL A 230 -7.16 -4.14 15.55
CA VAL A 230 -6.92 -4.56 14.16
C VAL A 230 -5.75 -5.56 14.01
N LEU A 231 -4.93 -5.72 15.05
CA LEU A 231 -3.72 -6.55 14.98
C LEU A 231 -4.03 -8.04 14.70
N PRO A 232 -5.06 -8.67 15.30
CA PRO A 232 -5.42 -10.04 14.99
C PRO A 232 -5.72 -10.26 13.50
N ALA A 233 -6.42 -9.32 12.86
CA ALA A 233 -6.73 -9.43 11.43
C ALA A 233 -5.49 -9.33 10.55
N LEU A 234 -4.52 -8.48 10.91
CA LEU A 234 -3.23 -8.39 10.22
C LEU A 234 -2.41 -9.69 10.35
N GLN A 235 -2.43 -10.31 11.54
CA GLN A 235 -1.76 -11.59 11.78
C GLN A 235 -2.39 -12.72 10.97
N ALA A 236 -3.71 -12.83 10.99
CA ALA A 236 -4.44 -13.82 10.19
C ALA A 236 -4.19 -13.65 8.69
N ALA A 237 -4.13 -12.40 8.20
CA ALA A 237 -3.81 -12.13 6.80
C ALA A 237 -2.34 -12.47 6.46
N ALA A 238 -1.40 -12.26 7.37
CA ALA A 238 -0.02 -12.69 7.18
C ALA A 238 0.09 -14.22 7.07
N GLU A 239 -0.63 -14.97 7.92
CA GLU A 239 -0.72 -16.43 7.84
C GLU A 239 -1.33 -16.88 6.50
N PHE A 240 -2.44 -16.27 6.10
CA PHE A 240 -3.07 -16.55 4.81
C PHE A 240 -2.08 -16.39 3.65
N HIS A 241 -1.41 -15.24 3.56
CA HIS A 241 -0.47 -14.96 2.48
C HIS A 241 0.82 -15.78 2.56
N ALA A 242 1.32 -16.11 3.75
CA ALA A 242 2.49 -16.96 3.91
C ALA A 242 2.25 -18.38 3.38
N ASN A 243 1.00 -18.84 3.40
CA ASN A 243 0.58 -20.14 2.87
C ASN A 243 0.14 -20.09 1.39
N LEU A 244 -0.37 -18.96 0.91
CA LEU A 244 -0.91 -18.77 -0.45
C LEU A 244 -0.03 -17.88 -1.34
N THR A 245 1.28 -18.01 -1.18
CA THR A 245 2.29 -17.43 -2.06
C THR A 245 3.17 -18.55 -2.59
N TYR A 246 3.35 -18.61 -3.90
CA TYR A 246 4.21 -19.58 -4.55
C TYR A 246 5.69 -19.37 -4.19
N PRO A 247 6.56 -20.38 -4.39
CA PRO A 247 8.00 -20.28 -4.12
C PRO A 247 8.76 -19.30 -5.02
N ASP A 248 8.15 -18.74 -6.05
CA ASP A 248 8.71 -17.65 -6.85
C ASP A 248 8.18 -16.28 -6.41
N GLY A 249 7.41 -16.23 -5.33
CA GLY A 249 6.79 -15.03 -4.77
C GLY A 249 5.47 -14.63 -5.43
N THR A 250 5.02 -15.33 -6.48
CA THR A 250 3.73 -15.03 -7.12
C THR A 250 2.55 -15.44 -6.22
N LEU A 251 1.43 -14.74 -6.33
CA LEU A 251 0.23 -15.06 -5.55
C LEU A 251 -0.49 -16.27 -6.14
N VAL A 252 -1.04 -17.12 -5.26
CA VAL A 252 -1.87 -18.25 -5.67
C VAL A 252 -3.20 -17.75 -6.24
N GLU A 253 -3.45 -17.99 -7.51
CA GLU A 253 -4.70 -17.63 -8.18
C GLU A 253 -5.80 -18.69 -8.01
N THR A 254 -5.43 -19.93 -7.70
CA THR A 254 -6.37 -21.08 -7.69
C THR A 254 -7.55 -20.87 -6.72
N VAL A 255 -7.36 -20.03 -5.70
CA VAL A 255 -8.37 -19.67 -4.71
C VAL A 255 -8.78 -18.18 -4.80
N ASP A 256 -8.33 -17.45 -5.83
CA ASP A 256 -8.66 -16.04 -6.02
C ASP A 256 -9.91 -15.90 -6.89
N GLU A 257 -10.99 -15.37 -6.33
CA GLU A 257 -12.27 -15.19 -7.04
C GLU A 257 -12.26 -14.03 -8.04
N ARG A 258 -11.28 -13.13 -7.96
CA ARG A 258 -11.23 -11.87 -8.72
C ARG A 258 -10.14 -11.86 -9.78
N ASN A 259 -8.98 -12.44 -9.47
CA ASN A 259 -7.78 -12.25 -10.25
C ASN A 259 -7.25 -13.56 -10.83
N LEU A 260 -7.09 -13.56 -12.16
CA LEU A 260 -6.36 -14.60 -12.87
C LEU A 260 -4.86 -14.58 -12.51
N TYR A 261 -4.20 -15.71 -12.75
CA TYR A 261 -2.75 -15.84 -12.58
C TYR A 261 -1.99 -14.70 -13.25
N ARG A 262 -1.04 -14.13 -12.51
CA ARG A 262 -0.06 -13.18 -13.01
C ARG A 262 1.33 -13.60 -12.55
N HIS A 263 2.23 -13.75 -13.50
CA HIS A 263 3.63 -14.06 -13.23
C HIS A 263 4.37 -12.80 -12.75
N ALA A 264 4.07 -12.41 -11.51
CA ALA A 264 4.65 -11.27 -10.83
C ALA A 264 4.68 -11.52 -9.31
N PRO A 265 5.84 -11.39 -8.62
CA PRO A 265 5.85 -11.43 -7.17
C PRO A 265 4.82 -10.50 -6.54
N ALA A 266 4.25 -10.97 -5.43
CA ALA A 266 3.30 -10.22 -4.63
C ALA A 266 3.87 -8.87 -4.21
N GLN A 267 3.02 -7.84 -4.22
CA GLN A 267 3.41 -6.55 -3.68
C GLN A 267 3.61 -6.66 -2.17
N SER A 268 4.63 -5.98 -1.66
CA SER A 268 4.82 -5.82 -0.22
C SER A 268 3.70 -4.97 0.37
N SER A 269 3.29 -5.28 1.60
CA SER A 269 2.34 -4.47 2.36
C SER A 269 2.91 -4.17 3.74
N VAL A 270 2.68 -2.96 4.25
CA VAL A 270 3.12 -2.57 5.59
C VAL A 270 2.45 -3.37 6.70
N GLY A 271 1.23 -3.87 6.47
CA GLY A 271 0.51 -4.71 7.44
C GLY A 271 1.28 -5.98 7.82
N PHE A 272 2.08 -6.53 6.91
CA PHE A 272 2.93 -7.69 7.22
C PHE A 272 4.09 -7.38 8.16
N THR A 273 4.42 -6.11 8.40
CA THR A 273 5.50 -5.78 9.35
C THR A 273 5.11 -6.05 10.81
N PHE A 274 3.82 -6.30 11.10
CA PHE A 274 3.28 -6.42 12.45
C PHE A 274 3.13 -7.87 12.96
N SER A 275 3.70 -8.86 12.26
CA SER A 275 3.87 -10.22 12.75
C SER A 275 5.24 -10.80 12.37
N GLU A 276 5.72 -11.82 13.09
CA GLU A 276 6.99 -12.48 12.77
C GLU A 276 6.92 -13.17 11.40
N LEU A 277 5.85 -13.91 11.16
CA LEU A 277 5.57 -14.58 9.89
C LEU A 277 5.42 -13.59 8.74
N GLY A 278 4.72 -12.48 8.95
CA GLY A 278 4.56 -11.42 7.95
C GLY A 278 5.90 -10.78 7.59
N ARG A 279 6.75 -10.48 8.57
CA ARG A 279 8.10 -9.96 8.31
C ARG A 279 8.98 -10.98 7.57
N GLY A 280 8.83 -12.27 7.86
CA GLY A 280 9.51 -13.32 7.09
C GLY A 280 9.02 -13.45 5.66
N LEU A 281 7.71 -13.31 5.42
CA LEU A 281 7.14 -13.21 4.08
C LEU A 281 7.68 -11.99 3.33
N LEU A 282 7.75 -10.82 3.97
CA LEU A 282 8.35 -9.63 3.37
C LEU A 282 9.83 -9.84 3.03
N ALA A 283 10.62 -10.36 3.97
CA ALA A 283 12.04 -10.66 3.74
C ALA A 283 12.24 -11.63 2.57
N TRP A 284 11.32 -12.59 2.40
CA TRP A 284 11.31 -13.49 1.25
C TRP A 284 10.97 -12.75 -0.05
N LEU A 285 9.86 -12.03 -0.09
CA LEU A 285 9.40 -11.30 -1.28
C LEU A 285 10.43 -10.28 -1.78
N GLN A 286 11.18 -9.65 -0.86
CA GLN A 286 12.25 -8.72 -1.21
C GLN A 286 13.39 -9.36 -2.01
N ARG A 287 13.60 -10.68 -1.93
CA ARG A 287 14.64 -11.36 -2.72
C ARG A 287 14.35 -11.38 -4.20
N PHE A 288 13.07 -11.38 -4.56
CA PHE A 288 12.68 -11.31 -5.97
C PHE A 288 12.84 -9.90 -6.49
N GLY A 289 12.77 -8.90 -5.60
CA GLY A 289 12.81 -7.49 -5.96
C GLY A 289 11.84 -7.17 -7.12
N PRO A 290 11.93 -6.00 -7.71
CA PRO A 290 11.43 -5.81 -9.06
C PRO A 290 12.36 -6.58 -10.02
N THR A 291 12.09 -7.86 -10.34
CA THR A 291 12.73 -8.49 -11.51
C THR A 291 12.38 -7.68 -12.76
N LYS A 292 13.22 -7.63 -13.80
CA LYS A 292 12.94 -6.82 -15.02
C LYS A 292 11.60 -7.14 -15.70
N GLU A 293 11.04 -8.32 -15.44
CA GLU A 293 9.74 -8.78 -15.97
C GLU A 293 8.55 -8.37 -15.09
N VAL A 294 8.80 -7.98 -13.84
CA VAL A 294 7.79 -7.65 -12.81
C VAL A 294 7.96 -6.24 -12.26
N ALA A 295 9.05 -5.56 -12.62
CA ALA A 295 9.36 -4.22 -12.19
C ALA A 295 8.22 -3.27 -12.58
N GLY A 296 7.42 -2.89 -11.58
CA GLY A 296 6.82 -1.57 -11.57
C GLY A 296 7.91 -0.53 -11.82
N SER A 297 7.51 0.64 -12.34
CA SER A 297 8.43 1.74 -12.54
C SER A 297 9.24 2.05 -11.27
N PRO A 298 10.42 2.68 -11.38
CA PRO A 298 11.16 3.20 -10.21
C PRO A 298 10.24 3.94 -9.22
N ALA A 299 9.25 4.68 -9.73
CA ALA A 299 8.21 5.33 -8.94
C ALA A 299 7.35 4.36 -8.11
N ALA A 300 6.88 3.26 -8.69
CA ALA A 300 6.10 2.25 -7.96
C ALA A 300 6.91 1.56 -6.86
N ARG A 301 8.20 1.27 -7.13
CA ARG A 301 9.09 0.72 -6.11
C ARG A 301 9.34 1.72 -4.98
N ALA A 302 9.56 2.99 -5.31
CA ALA A 302 9.76 4.03 -4.33
C ALA A 302 8.52 4.28 -3.46
N ASP A 303 7.31 4.25 -4.03
CA ASP A 303 6.05 4.33 -3.27
C ASP A 303 5.96 3.19 -2.24
N ALA A 304 6.19 1.94 -2.67
CA ALA A 304 6.14 0.78 -1.79
C ALA A 304 7.18 0.87 -0.65
N LEU A 305 8.41 1.28 -0.96
CA LEU A 305 9.45 1.48 0.05
C LEU A 305 9.12 2.61 1.02
N ALA A 306 8.57 3.73 0.53
CA ALA A 306 8.19 4.87 1.35
C ALA A 306 7.12 4.52 2.40
N VAL A 307 6.17 3.65 2.05
CA VAL A 307 5.16 3.16 3.00
C VAL A 307 5.81 2.27 4.06
N LEU A 308 6.66 1.30 3.67
CA LEU A 308 7.37 0.42 4.61
C LEU A 308 8.33 1.20 5.54
N ILE A 309 9.03 2.19 5.00
CA ILE A 309 9.96 3.04 5.75
C ILE A 309 9.20 3.91 6.75
N GLY A 310 8.13 4.58 6.31
CA GLY A 310 7.42 5.56 7.14
C GLY A 310 6.47 4.94 8.17
N GLN A 311 6.05 3.69 7.99
CA GLN A 311 5.01 3.06 8.81
C GLN A 311 5.29 1.60 9.19
N GLY A 312 6.37 0.99 8.72
CA GLY A 312 6.70 -0.40 9.03
C GLY A 312 7.37 -0.59 10.38
N ALA A 313 7.11 -1.73 11.01
CA ALA A 313 7.83 -2.18 12.20
C ALA A 313 9.05 -3.06 11.84
N SER A 314 10.10 -2.96 12.66
CA SER A 314 11.26 -3.86 12.61
C SER A 314 11.14 -4.94 13.68
N GLY A 315 11.72 -6.12 13.47
CA GLY A 315 11.63 -7.21 14.45
C GLY A 315 12.07 -8.58 13.94
N PRO A 316 11.94 -9.62 14.78
CA PRO A 316 12.26 -10.99 14.40
C PRO A 316 11.37 -11.49 13.25
N ILE A 317 11.87 -12.49 12.52
CA ILE A 317 11.16 -13.12 11.41
C ILE A 317 10.91 -14.59 11.69
N GLU A 318 9.81 -15.10 11.16
CA GLU A 318 9.50 -16.52 11.04
C GLU A 318 9.47 -16.91 9.57
N GLN A 319 9.98 -18.10 9.22
CA GLN A 319 10.05 -18.50 7.81
C GLN A 319 8.66 -18.79 7.22
N PRO A 320 8.29 -18.22 6.07
CA PRO A 320 7.03 -18.54 5.38
C PRO A 320 7.07 -19.94 4.76
N ALA A 321 5.90 -20.51 4.49
CA ALA A 321 5.75 -21.85 3.91
C ALA A 321 6.55 -22.06 2.62
N ALA A 322 6.69 -21.02 1.81
CA ALA A 322 7.47 -21.02 0.57
C ALA A 322 8.95 -21.41 0.76
N LEU A 323 9.52 -21.23 1.95
CA LEU A 323 10.92 -21.57 2.27
C LEU A 323 11.10 -22.94 2.94
N LEU A 324 10.01 -23.63 3.30
CA LEU A 324 10.08 -24.93 3.95
C LEU A 324 10.19 -26.04 2.89
N PRO A 325 11.05 -27.06 3.05
CA PRO A 325 11.16 -28.14 2.06
C PRO A 325 9.89 -28.99 1.95
N HIS A 326 9.16 -29.10 3.07
CA HIS A 326 7.88 -29.76 3.19
C HIS A 326 6.92 -28.89 4.00
N HIS A 327 5.69 -28.72 3.52
CA HIS A 327 4.66 -27.98 4.24
C HIS A 327 3.27 -28.46 3.82
N SER A 328 2.33 -28.53 4.76
CA SER A 328 0.93 -28.83 4.51
C SER A 328 0.07 -27.82 5.23
N PHE A 329 -0.88 -27.23 4.52
CA PHE A 329 -1.81 -26.24 5.04
C PHE A 329 -3.22 -26.56 4.56
N LEU A 330 -4.18 -26.49 5.48
CA LEU A 330 -5.61 -26.54 5.21
C LEU A 330 -6.19 -25.23 5.71
N ALA A 331 -6.86 -24.47 4.82
CA ALA A 331 -7.58 -23.27 5.21
C ALA A 331 -8.61 -23.58 6.30
N SER A 332 -8.87 -22.63 7.20
CA SER A 332 -9.72 -22.88 8.37
C SER A 332 -11.18 -23.22 8.03
N ASP A 333 -11.66 -22.80 6.85
CA ASP A 333 -12.94 -23.18 6.28
C ASP A 333 -12.93 -24.56 5.57
N GLY A 334 -11.76 -25.18 5.43
CA GLY A 334 -11.56 -26.45 4.75
C GLY A 334 -11.67 -26.37 3.22
N MET A 335 -11.79 -25.18 2.64
CA MET A 335 -12.10 -24.97 1.22
C MET A 335 -10.85 -24.86 0.34
N ALA A 336 -9.67 -24.74 0.94
CA ALA A 336 -8.40 -24.75 0.24
C ALA A 336 -7.35 -25.59 0.97
N ARG A 337 -6.50 -26.27 0.20
CA ARG A 337 -5.36 -27.02 0.71
C ARG A 337 -4.10 -26.70 -0.09
N VAL A 338 -3.00 -26.49 0.60
CA VAL A 338 -1.67 -26.33 0.03
C VAL A 338 -0.81 -27.49 0.48
N GLU A 339 -0.16 -28.15 -0.48
CA GLU A 339 0.83 -29.19 -0.25
C GLU A 339 2.14 -28.80 -0.93
N ARG A 340 3.21 -28.73 -0.15
CA ARG A 340 4.56 -28.47 -0.62
C ARG A 340 5.45 -29.66 -0.29
N ALA A 341 6.14 -30.16 -1.31
CA ALA A 341 7.22 -31.11 -1.19
C ALA A 341 8.17 -30.86 -2.36
N GLU A 342 9.32 -30.23 -2.10
CA GLU A 342 10.19 -29.70 -3.16
C GLU A 342 10.49 -30.74 -4.27
N PRO A 343 10.39 -30.34 -5.56
CA PRO A 343 10.11 -29.00 -6.06
C PRO A 343 8.61 -28.65 -6.19
N TRP A 344 7.71 -29.53 -5.76
CA TRP A 344 6.27 -29.39 -5.98
C TRP A 344 5.60 -28.45 -4.98
N PHE A 345 4.67 -27.65 -5.51
CA PHE A 345 3.73 -26.84 -4.75
C PHE A 345 2.35 -27.02 -5.40
N VAL A 346 1.42 -27.63 -4.67
CA VAL A 346 0.09 -27.99 -5.16
C VAL A 346 -0.95 -27.24 -4.35
N VAL A 347 -1.88 -26.60 -5.05
CA VAL A 347 -3.04 -25.96 -4.43
C VAL A 347 -4.29 -26.68 -4.92
N LEU A 348 -5.14 -27.05 -3.97
CA LEU A 348 -6.47 -27.60 -4.24
C LEU A 348 -7.50 -26.62 -3.69
N SER A 349 -8.52 -26.34 -4.49
CA SER A 349 -9.61 -25.43 -4.16
C SER A 349 -10.95 -26.16 -4.31
N ALA A 350 -11.83 -25.98 -3.33
CA ALA A 350 -13.22 -26.43 -3.37
C ALA A 350 -14.21 -25.25 -3.48
N TYR A 351 -13.71 -24.01 -3.58
CA TYR A 351 -14.56 -22.85 -3.81
C TYR A 351 -15.27 -22.96 -5.17
N LEU A 352 -16.55 -22.62 -5.19
CA LEU A 352 -17.37 -22.57 -6.40
C LEU A 352 -17.59 -21.09 -6.74
N TYR A 353 -17.08 -20.67 -7.89
CA TYR A 353 -17.19 -19.29 -8.38
C TYR A 353 -18.26 -19.15 -9.45
#